data_AF-A0A5C5UBP2-F1
#
_entry.id   AF-A0A5C5UBP2-F1
#
_cell.length_a   1.000
_cell.length_b   1.000
_cell.length_c   1.000
_cell.angle_alpha   90.00
_cell.angle_beta   90.00
_cell.angle_gamma   90.00
#
_symmetry.space_group_name_H-M   'P 1'
#
loop_
_entity.id
_entity.type
_entity.pdbx_description
1 polymer ?
#
loop_
_entity_poly.entity_id
_entity_poly.type
_entity_poly.pdbx_seq_one_letter_code
_entity_poly.pdbx_strand_id
1 'polypeptide(L)'
;MEMHICWHLYPLGFTAAPVRPTPEERHLTHRLGHIERWLDYAAGMHANTLQLGPIFTSETHGYDTLDHFSIDPRLGTLNDFDSLVAAAHTRGLGIVLDGVFNHVASAHPLAQAGHTSGAVFEGHKDLVELDHESPQVIEYIAEVMNFWLDRGITGWRLDAAYAVAPETWARVLPKVRERHPDAWFVGEMIHGDYNEYVAASGLDSVTQYELWKAIWSSLKDGNFYELDWCLQRNNDLNFAPMTFVGNHDVTRIATTLSDRQAMFALLILCTVSGEPSIYYGDEQVFRGEKEERHGGDDAVRPAFPEGPGLLAPDGQWMYELHRKLLGFRAERPWLAQAKTYPVHLANTQYTYEVHGPAGERLKVSIDLDADTAAIEEHGHQVLSI
;
A
#
# COMPACT_ATOMS: atom_id res chain seq x y z
N MET A 1 -3.06 9.60 17.26
CA MET A 1 -2.94 9.27 15.84
C MET A 1 -3.42 7.84 15.71
N GLU A 2 -4.45 7.61 14.90
CA GLU A 2 -4.95 6.28 14.63
C GLU A 2 -3.92 5.57 13.73
N MET A 3 -3.58 4.32 14.03
CA MET A 3 -2.62 3.54 13.24
C MET A 3 -3.37 2.85 12.11
N HIS A 4 -2.88 2.95 10.89
CA HIS A 4 -3.44 2.25 9.74
C HIS A 4 -2.87 0.83 9.60
N ILE A 5 -3.76 -0.15 9.40
CA ILE A 5 -3.47 -1.49 8.91
C ILE A 5 -4.24 -1.61 7.59
N CYS A 6 -3.52 -1.45 6.49
CA CYS A 6 -4.09 -1.39 5.16
C CYS A 6 -4.26 -2.80 4.57
N TRP A 7 -5.40 -3.04 3.93
CA TRP A 7 -5.56 -4.12 2.96
C TRP A 7 -5.58 -3.50 1.55
N HIS A 8 -4.53 -3.77 0.78
CA HIS A 8 -4.25 -3.14 -0.49
C HIS A 8 -4.77 -4.00 -1.64
N LEU A 9 -5.75 -3.48 -2.37
CA LEU A 9 -6.35 -4.10 -3.55
C LEU A 9 -5.92 -3.40 -4.83
N TYR A 10 -5.61 -4.16 -5.88
CA TYR A 10 -5.61 -3.65 -7.25
C TYR A 10 -6.99 -3.91 -7.89
N PRO A 11 -7.89 -2.92 -7.99
CA PRO A 11 -9.33 -3.17 -8.19
C PRO A 11 -9.67 -3.85 -9.51
N LEU A 12 -8.99 -3.49 -10.61
CA LEU A 12 -9.21 -4.11 -11.92
C LEU A 12 -8.88 -5.61 -11.87
N GLY A 13 -7.69 -5.96 -11.36
CA GLY A 13 -7.29 -7.36 -11.20
C GLY A 13 -8.19 -8.10 -10.22
N PHE A 14 -8.37 -7.56 -9.00
CA PHE A 14 -9.20 -8.15 -7.94
C PHE A 14 -10.58 -8.57 -8.42
N THR A 15 -11.23 -7.71 -9.21
CA THR A 15 -12.59 -7.92 -9.70
C THR A 15 -12.68 -8.64 -11.06
N ALA A 16 -11.55 -9.13 -11.58
CA ALA A 16 -11.43 -9.71 -12.92
C ALA A 16 -11.92 -8.78 -14.05
N ALA A 17 -11.77 -7.48 -13.87
CA ALA A 17 -12.02 -6.50 -14.91
C ALA A 17 -10.92 -6.57 -15.99
N PRO A 18 -11.26 -6.34 -17.27
CA PRO A 18 -10.28 -6.38 -18.35
C PRO A 18 -9.29 -5.22 -18.19
N VAL A 19 -8.04 -5.54 -17.86
CA VAL A 19 -6.94 -4.57 -17.64
C VAL A 19 -6.57 -3.83 -18.94
N ARG A 20 -6.61 -4.51 -20.09
CA ARG A 20 -6.36 -3.93 -21.41
C ARG A 20 -7.56 -4.21 -22.31
N PRO A 21 -8.67 -3.47 -22.12
CA PRO A 21 -9.97 -3.81 -22.69
C PRO A 21 -10.02 -3.54 -24.20
N THR A 22 -10.70 -4.42 -24.94
CA THR A 22 -11.21 -4.09 -26.28
C THR A 22 -12.31 -3.02 -26.20
N PRO A 23 -12.70 -2.37 -27.30
CA PRO A 23 -13.81 -1.41 -27.28
C PRO A 23 -15.12 -1.99 -26.70
N GLU A 24 -15.41 -3.26 -26.96
CA GLU A 24 -16.59 -3.96 -26.45
C GLU A 24 -16.49 -4.21 -24.95
N GLU A 25 -15.29 -4.37 -24.40
CA GLU A 25 -15.02 -4.63 -22.99
C GLU A 25 -15.04 -3.37 -22.10
N ARG A 26 -15.16 -2.18 -22.71
CA ARG A 26 -15.25 -0.88 -22.00
C ARG A 26 -16.65 -0.54 -21.51
N HIS A 27 -17.64 -1.41 -21.73
CA HIS A 27 -19.01 -1.17 -21.29
C HIS A 27 -19.14 -1.15 -19.76
N LEU A 28 -20.10 -0.35 -19.27
CA LEU A 28 -20.41 -0.27 -17.85
C LEU A 28 -20.71 -1.65 -17.26
N THR A 29 -19.94 -2.05 -16.25
CA THR A 29 -20.16 -3.25 -15.45
C THR A 29 -20.01 -2.95 -13.97
N HIS A 30 -20.98 -3.36 -13.16
CA HIS A 30 -20.99 -3.10 -11.72
C HIS A 30 -20.18 -4.15 -10.96
N ARG A 31 -18.88 -3.91 -10.78
CA ARG A 31 -17.93 -4.80 -10.09
C ARG A 31 -17.52 -4.34 -8.69
N LEU A 32 -17.77 -3.10 -8.28
CA LEU A 32 -17.43 -2.64 -6.92
C LEU A 32 -18.14 -3.44 -5.81
N GLY A 33 -19.34 -3.97 -6.08
CA GLY A 33 -20.03 -4.91 -5.18
C GLY A 33 -19.29 -6.24 -4.99
N HIS A 34 -18.29 -6.56 -5.84
CA HIS A 34 -17.36 -7.66 -5.57
C HIS A 34 -16.53 -7.35 -4.33
N ILE A 35 -15.88 -6.16 -4.29
CA ILE A 35 -15.05 -5.73 -3.15
C ILE A 35 -15.87 -5.71 -1.85
N GLU A 36 -17.12 -5.24 -1.91
CA GLU A 36 -18.01 -5.19 -0.76
C GLU A 36 -18.15 -6.55 -0.04
N ARG A 37 -18.23 -7.66 -0.79
CA ARG A 37 -18.38 -9.01 -0.23
C ARG A 37 -17.16 -9.50 0.55
N TRP A 38 -16.03 -8.80 0.44
CA TRP A 38 -14.78 -9.12 1.11
C TRP A 38 -14.49 -8.24 2.33
N LEU A 39 -15.32 -7.23 2.62
CA LEU A 39 -15.06 -6.30 3.72
C LEU A 39 -15.06 -6.99 5.10
N ASP A 40 -15.95 -7.97 5.32
CA ASP A 40 -15.95 -8.76 6.56
C ASP A 40 -14.69 -9.62 6.72
N TYR A 41 -14.14 -10.12 5.61
CA TYR A 41 -12.89 -10.88 5.59
C TYR A 41 -11.69 -9.99 5.93
N ALA A 42 -11.64 -8.77 5.37
CA ALA A 42 -10.60 -7.78 5.65
C ALA A 42 -10.64 -7.33 7.12
N ALA A 43 -11.81 -6.95 7.62
CA ALA A 43 -12.01 -6.59 9.02
C ALA A 43 -11.69 -7.75 9.97
N GLY A 44 -12.06 -8.99 9.59
CA GLY A 44 -11.72 -10.20 10.33
C GLY A 44 -10.21 -10.48 10.43
N MET A 45 -9.41 -9.93 9.51
CA MET A 45 -7.94 -9.96 9.55
C MET A 45 -7.35 -8.81 10.39
N HIS A 46 -8.17 -7.92 10.96
CA HIS A 46 -7.79 -6.69 11.66
C HIS A 46 -7.31 -5.53 10.76
N ALA A 47 -7.60 -5.56 9.46
CA ALA A 47 -7.46 -4.36 8.64
C ALA A 47 -8.49 -3.30 9.08
N ASN A 48 -8.06 -2.04 9.13
CA ASN A 48 -8.93 -0.88 9.40
C ASN A 48 -8.94 0.15 8.24
N THR A 49 -8.13 -0.08 7.21
CA THR A 49 -8.09 0.75 6.01
C THR A 49 -8.11 -0.15 4.76
N LEU A 50 -8.98 0.16 3.82
CA LEU A 50 -8.97 -0.39 2.48
C LEU A 50 -8.17 0.55 1.57
N GLN A 51 -7.02 0.11 1.08
CA GLN A 51 -6.24 0.87 0.10
C GLN A 51 -6.60 0.36 -1.30
N LEU A 52 -7.22 1.19 -2.12
CA LEU A 52 -7.55 0.86 -3.49
C LEU A 52 -6.52 1.48 -4.42
N GLY A 53 -5.92 0.67 -5.29
CA GLY A 53 -5.27 1.15 -6.52
C GLY A 53 -6.25 1.95 -7.40
N PRO A 54 -5.82 2.42 -8.58
CA PRO A 54 -6.62 3.35 -9.37
C PRO A 54 -8.01 2.80 -9.72
N ILE A 55 -9.04 3.60 -9.44
CA ILE A 55 -10.44 3.30 -9.75
C ILE A 55 -11.05 4.25 -10.77
N PHE A 56 -10.27 5.25 -11.22
CA PHE A 56 -10.75 6.29 -12.13
C PHE A 56 -10.76 5.79 -13.57
N THR A 57 -11.60 6.39 -14.40
CA THR A 57 -11.69 6.06 -15.82
C THR A 57 -10.31 6.12 -16.48
N SER A 58 -9.88 5.01 -17.07
CA SER A 58 -8.52 4.86 -17.63
C SER A 58 -8.53 4.14 -18.99
N GLU A 59 -7.43 4.27 -19.74
CA GLU A 59 -7.28 3.56 -21.01
C GLU A 59 -7.06 2.05 -20.81
N THR A 60 -6.19 1.67 -19.87
CA THR A 60 -5.75 0.30 -19.61
C THR A 60 -5.64 0.01 -18.10
N HIS A 61 -4.44 -0.04 -17.54
CA HIS A 61 -4.14 -0.61 -16.23
C HIS A 61 -4.53 0.26 -15.03
N GLY A 62 -5.16 1.41 -15.26
CA GLY A 62 -5.65 2.31 -14.22
C GLY A 62 -4.78 3.54 -14.00
N TYR A 63 -3.49 3.48 -14.33
CA TYR A 63 -2.54 4.60 -14.16
C TYR A 63 -2.48 5.53 -15.39
N ASP A 64 -3.14 5.15 -16.48
CA ASP A 64 -3.38 5.97 -17.66
C ASP A 64 -4.75 6.67 -17.57
N THR A 65 -4.88 7.55 -16.57
CA THR A 65 -6.15 8.20 -16.23
C THR A 65 -6.67 9.10 -17.37
N LEU A 66 -7.95 8.96 -17.70
CA LEU A 66 -8.70 9.78 -18.65
C LEU A 66 -9.58 10.82 -17.97
N ASP A 67 -10.15 10.48 -16.82
CA ASP A 67 -10.99 11.37 -16.02
C ASP A 67 -10.97 10.96 -14.55
N HIS A 68 -10.50 11.86 -13.69
CA HIS A 68 -10.36 11.62 -12.25
C HIS A 68 -11.68 11.78 -11.47
N PHE A 69 -12.73 12.34 -12.08
CA PHE A 69 -14.02 12.56 -11.43
C PHE A 69 -15.02 11.41 -11.64
N SER A 70 -14.67 10.42 -12.47
CA SER A 70 -15.52 9.28 -12.76
C SER A 70 -14.86 7.96 -12.37
N ILE A 71 -15.69 7.04 -11.86
CA ILE A 71 -15.31 5.63 -11.70
C ILE A 71 -15.15 5.01 -13.07
N ASP A 72 -14.13 4.19 -13.23
CA ASP A 72 -13.91 3.44 -14.46
C ASP A 72 -15.15 2.58 -14.79
N PRO A 73 -15.70 2.65 -16.02
CA PRO A 73 -16.90 1.90 -16.39
C PRO A 73 -16.71 0.38 -16.26
N ARG A 74 -15.48 -0.13 -16.28
CA ARG A 74 -15.20 -1.55 -16.02
C ARG A 74 -15.42 -1.92 -14.55
N LEU A 75 -15.42 -0.97 -13.63
CA LEU A 75 -15.62 -1.17 -12.19
C LEU A 75 -17.03 -0.79 -11.73
N GLY A 76 -17.64 0.26 -12.27
CA GLY A 76 -19.02 0.65 -11.94
C GLY A 76 -19.29 2.13 -12.10
N THR A 77 -20.09 2.66 -11.18
CA THR A 77 -20.56 4.05 -11.14
C THR A 77 -20.25 4.72 -9.81
N LEU A 78 -20.45 6.04 -9.72
CA LEU A 78 -20.38 6.76 -8.44
C LEU A 78 -21.34 6.18 -7.39
N ASN A 79 -22.53 5.71 -7.77
CA ASN A 79 -23.47 5.10 -6.80
C ASN A 79 -22.94 3.77 -6.24
N ASP A 80 -22.25 2.98 -7.08
CA ASP A 80 -21.62 1.74 -6.61
C ASP A 80 -20.47 2.06 -5.64
N PHE A 81 -19.73 3.14 -5.91
CA PHE A 81 -18.67 3.62 -5.03
C PHE A 81 -19.22 4.13 -3.69
N ASP A 82 -20.26 4.96 -3.70
CA ASP A 82 -20.90 5.46 -2.49
C ASP A 82 -21.44 4.30 -1.63
N SER A 83 -21.95 3.24 -2.29
CA SER A 83 -22.39 2.01 -1.61
C SER A 83 -21.22 1.26 -0.96
N LEU A 84 -20.08 1.13 -1.67
CA LEU A 84 -18.87 0.54 -1.13
C LEU A 84 -18.32 1.32 0.07
N VAL A 85 -18.28 2.66 -0.01
CA VAL A 85 -17.85 3.54 1.10
C VAL A 85 -18.74 3.33 2.32
N ALA A 86 -20.07 3.37 2.13
CA ALA A 86 -21.01 3.14 3.23
C ALA A 86 -20.81 1.75 3.86
N ALA A 87 -20.65 0.71 3.05
CA ALA A 87 -20.42 -0.66 3.52
C ALA A 87 -19.09 -0.81 4.27
N ALA A 88 -18.03 -0.14 3.82
CA ALA A 88 -16.72 -0.12 4.49
C ALA A 88 -16.82 0.57 5.87
N HIS A 89 -17.41 1.76 5.93
CA HIS A 89 -17.59 2.49 7.19
C HIS A 89 -18.42 1.72 8.22
N THR A 90 -19.46 0.98 7.80
CA THR A 90 -20.25 0.15 8.73
C THR A 90 -19.42 -0.94 9.42
N ARG A 91 -18.26 -1.28 8.86
CA ARG A 91 -17.30 -2.28 9.38
C ARG A 91 -16.06 -1.65 10.01
N GLY A 92 -16.03 -0.32 10.16
CA GLY A 92 -14.88 0.40 10.70
C GLY A 92 -13.69 0.46 9.76
N LEU A 93 -13.92 0.30 8.44
CA LEU A 93 -12.87 0.42 7.42
C LEU A 93 -12.89 1.82 6.81
N GLY A 94 -11.78 2.54 6.89
CA GLY A 94 -11.53 3.71 6.04
C GLY A 94 -11.21 3.30 4.59
N ILE A 95 -11.27 4.24 3.65
CA ILE A 95 -10.89 4.00 2.25
C ILE A 95 -9.81 5.00 1.85
N VAL A 96 -8.69 4.51 1.34
CA VAL A 96 -7.63 5.31 0.73
C VAL A 96 -7.62 5.05 -0.76
N LEU A 97 -7.68 6.11 -1.57
CA LEU A 97 -7.62 6.01 -3.03
C LEU A 97 -6.23 6.33 -3.57
N ASP A 98 -5.91 5.71 -4.70
CA ASP A 98 -4.71 6.01 -5.48
C ASP A 98 -4.92 7.26 -6.35
N GLY A 99 -4.11 8.28 -6.12
CA GLY A 99 -4.11 9.56 -6.81
C GLY A 99 -2.99 9.66 -7.83
N VAL A 100 -3.27 9.34 -9.09
CA VAL A 100 -2.31 9.38 -10.20
C VAL A 100 -2.21 10.81 -10.75
N PHE A 101 -1.45 11.65 -10.04
CA PHE A 101 -1.33 13.08 -10.37
C PHE A 101 0.02 13.48 -10.96
N ASN A 102 0.97 12.54 -11.08
CA ASN A 102 2.22 12.78 -11.80
C ASN A 102 1.98 12.86 -13.31
N HIS A 103 1.26 11.88 -13.84
CA HIS A 103 1.00 11.71 -15.27
C HIS A 103 -0.46 11.31 -15.52
N VAL A 104 -0.88 11.44 -16.78
CA VAL A 104 -2.21 11.07 -17.26
C VAL A 104 -2.11 10.44 -18.65
N ALA A 105 -3.19 9.80 -19.11
CA ALA A 105 -3.25 9.36 -20.51
C ALA A 105 -3.09 10.57 -21.44
N SER A 106 -2.45 10.37 -22.60
CA SER A 106 -2.30 11.41 -23.61
C SER A 106 -3.64 12.03 -24.05
N ALA A 107 -4.74 11.27 -24.01
CA ALA A 107 -6.09 11.71 -24.34
C ALA A 107 -6.80 12.48 -23.21
N HIS A 108 -6.21 12.60 -22.02
CA HIS A 108 -6.80 13.33 -20.89
C HIS A 108 -7.06 14.81 -21.23
N PRO A 109 -8.18 15.42 -20.79
CA PRO A 109 -8.52 16.80 -21.14
C PRO A 109 -7.44 17.84 -20.81
N LEU A 110 -6.77 17.73 -19.64
CA LEU A 110 -5.63 18.58 -19.30
C LEU A 110 -4.46 18.42 -20.27
N ALA A 111 -4.17 17.18 -20.70
CA ALA A 111 -3.10 16.92 -21.66
C ALA A 111 -3.43 17.53 -23.03
N GLN A 112 -4.66 17.35 -23.50
CA GLN A 112 -5.16 17.94 -24.74
C GLN A 112 -5.20 19.48 -24.70
N ALA A 113 -5.39 20.07 -23.52
CA ALA A 113 -5.36 21.50 -23.30
C ALA A 113 -3.92 22.07 -23.15
N GLY A 114 -2.89 21.22 -23.16
CA GLY A 114 -1.49 21.62 -23.07
C GLY A 114 -0.98 21.87 -21.65
N HIS A 115 -1.66 21.37 -20.63
CA HIS A 115 -1.21 21.44 -19.22
C HIS A 115 -0.24 20.30 -18.87
N THR A 116 0.81 20.14 -19.68
CA THR A 116 1.81 19.07 -19.55
C THR A 116 3.21 19.64 -19.49
N SER A 117 4.13 18.96 -18.81
CA SER A 117 5.53 19.39 -18.69
C SER A 117 6.31 19.22 -20.00
N GLY A 118 5.73 18.49 -20.97
CA GLY A 118 6.38 18.05 -22.20
C GLY A 118 7.21 16.77 -22.06
N ALA A 119 7.29 16.20 -20.85
CA ALA A 119 7.91 14.92 -20.58
C ALA A 119 6.88 13.78 -20.52
N VAL A 120 7.38 12.55 -20.44
CA VAL A 120 6.59 11.33 -20.32
C VAL A 120 7.17 10.45 -19.23
N PHE A 121 6.30 9.80 -18.47
CA PHE A 121 6.70 9.05 -17.29
C PHE A 121 7.54 7.83 -17.68
N GLU A 122 8.78 7.75 -17.18
CA GLU A 122 9.73 6.65 -17.40
C GLU A 122 9.90 6.20 -18.88
N GLY A 123 9.68 7.13 -19.83
CA GLY A 123 9.76 6.85 -21.26
C GLY A 123 8.49 6.22 -21.88
N HIS A 124 7.43 6.01 -21.09
CA HIS A 124 6.13 5.54 -21.55
C HIS A 124 5.37 6.65 -22.28
N LYS A 125 5.40 6.64 -23.61
CA LYS A 125 4.86 7.71 -24.46
C LYS A 125 3.38 8.03 -24.24
N ASP A 126 2.63 7.08 -23.73
CA ASP A 126 1.18 7.22 -23.50
C ASP A 126 0.86 7.83 -22.12
N LEU A 127 1.85 7.92 -21.22
CA LEU A 127 1.76 8.50 -19.88
C LEU A 127 2.43 9.87 -19.88
N VAL A 128 1.66 10.91 -20.16
CA VAL A 128 2.17 12.29 -20.28
C VAL A 128 2.18 12.95 -18.90
N GLU A 129 3.31 13.55 -18.54
CA GLU A 129 3.48 14.21 -17.24
C GLU A 129 2.75 15.56 -17.20
N LEU A 130 2.04 15.81 -16.10
CA LEU A 130 1.32 17.07 -15.88
C LEU A 130 2.31 18.22 -15.59
N ASP A 131 1.93 19.44 -15.97
CA ASP A 131 2.69 20.64 -15.59
C ASP A 131 2.32 21.08 -14.17
N HIS A 132 3.06 20.60 -13.17
CA HIS A 132 2.82 20.98 -11.78
C HIS A 132 3.17 22.43 -11.44
N GLU A 133 3.78 23.20 -12.36
CA GLU A 133 3.95 24.65 -12.21
C GLU A 133 2.69 25.43 -12.60
N SER A 134 1.77 24.81 -13.34
CA SER A 134 0.50 25.41 -13.73
C SER A 134 -0.44 25.53 -12.51
N PRO A 135 -0.90 26.75 -12.16
CA PRO A 135 -1.91 26.92 -11.11
C PRO A 135 -3.20 26.14 -11.39
N GLN A 136 -3.56 25.96 -12.67
CA GLN A 136 -4.74 25.19 -13.09
C GLN A 136 -4.60 23.72 -12.71
N VAL A 137 -3.42 23.13 -12.85
CA VAL A 137 -3.14 21.74 -12.43
C VAL A 137 -3.20 21.63 -10.91
N ILE A 138 -2.64 22.59 -10.18
CA ILE A 138 -2.72 22.62 -8.71
C ILE A 138 -4.17 22.68 -8.21
N GLU A 139 -5.00 23.57 -8.77
CA GLU A 139 -6.42 23.66 -8.39
C GLU A 139 -7.18 22.38 -8.78
N TYR A 140 -6.90 21.83 -9.97
CA TYR A 140 -7.52 20.59 -10.43
C TYR A 140 -7.24 19.42 -9.47
N ILE A 141 -5.98 19.22 -9.06
CA ILE A 141 -5.61 18.16 -8.12
C ILE A 141 -6.35 18.35 -6.79
N ALA A 142 -6.37 19.57 -6.26
CA ALA A 142 -7.09 19.86 -5.01
C ALA A 142 -8.61 19.64 -5.15
N GLU A 143 -9.20 19.96 -6.30
CA GLU A 143 -10.62 19.72 -6.58
C GLU A 143 -10.95 18.22 -6.64
N VAL A 144 -10.13 17.43 -7.33
CA VAL A 144 -10.26 15.96 -7.35
C VAL A 144 -10.15 15.40 -5.94
N MET A 145 -9.13 15.82 -5.17
CA MET A 145 -8.93 15.34 -3.80
C MET A 145 -10.15 15.60 -2.92
N ASN A 146 -10.66 16.83 -2.93
CA ASN A 146 -11.86 17.20 -2.18
C ASN A 146 -13.12 16.46 -2.66
N PHE A 147 -13.28 16.25 -3.97
CA PHE A 147 -14.46 15.59 -4.53
C PHE A 147 -14.66 14.17 -3.98
N TRP A 148 -13.57 13.41 -3.82
CA TRP A 148 -13.66 12.05 -3.27
C TRP A 148 -13.65 12.04 -1.73
N LEU A 149 -12.94 12.97 -1.08
CA LEU A 149 -13.01 13.14 0.37
C LEU A 149 -14.43 13.56 0.84
N ASP A 150 -15.12 14.41 0.08
CA ASP A 150 -16.54 14.74 0.29
C ASP A 150 -17.45 13.51 0.19
N ARG A 151 -17.04 12.47 -0.54
CA ARG A 151 -17.74 11.18 -0.67
C ARG A 151 -17.39 10.18 0.41
N GLY A 152 -16.49 10.53 1.32
CA GLY A 152 -16.19 9.74 2.52
C GLY A 152 -14.98 8.83 2.39
N ILE A 153 -14.07 9.02 1.43
CA ILE A 153 -12.74 8.41 1.56
C ILE A 153 -12.01 9.06 2.75
N THR A 154 -11.05 8.35 3.33
CA THR A 154 -10.29 8.79 4.52
C THR A 154 -8.89 9.30 4.18
N GLY A 155 -8.44 9.12 2.94
CA GLY A 155 -7.09 9.55 2.55
C GLY A 155 -6.73 9.24 1.10
N TRP A 156 -5.48 9.58 0.76
CA TRP A 156 -4.91 9.41 -0.56
C TRP A 156 -3.53 8.74 -0.48
N ARG A 157 -3.31 7.73 -1.33
CA ARG A 157 -1.97 7.27 -1.72
C ARG A 157 -1.64 7.98 -3.03
N LEU A 158 -0.53 8.70 -3.09
CA LEU A 158 -0.14 9.50 -4.23
C LEU A 158 0.88 8.73 -5.06
N ASP A 159 0.47 8.32 -6.25
CA ASP A 159 1.29 7.57 -7.20
C ASP A 159 2.54 8.35 -7.62
N ALA A 160 3.64 7.64 -7.77
CA ALA A 160 4.91 8.18 -8.26
C ALA A 160 5.28 9.52 -7.61
N ALA A 161 5.02 9.68 -6.29
CA ALA A 161 5.31 10.93 -5.59
C ALA A 161 6.80 11.29 -5.69
N TYR A 162 7.70 10.30 -5.77
CA TYR A 162 9.13 10.52 -6.02
C TYR A 162 9.45 11.28 -7.32
N ALA A 163 8.53 11.28 -8.29
CA ALA A 163 8.66 12.02 -9.54
C ALA A 163 8.00 13.40 -9.49
N VAL A 164 7.29 13.73 -8.42
CA VAL A 164 6.64 15.04 -8.20
C VAL A 164 7.43 15.83 -7.17
N ALA A 165 7.75 17.09 -7.48
CA ALA A 165 8.44 17.98 -6.55
C ALA A 165 7.61 18.16 -5.26
N PRO A 166 8.21 18.10 -4.06
CA PRO A 166 7.46 18.21 -2.80
C PRO A 166 6.71 19.54 -2.66
N GLU A 167 7.21 20.62 -3.26
CA GLU A 167 6.57 21.94 -3.28
C GLU A 167 5.20 21.93 -3.99
N THR A 168 4.97 20.99 -4.91
CA THR A 168 3.65 20.77 -5.52
C THR A 168 2.63 20.35 -4.46
N TRP A 169 2.97 19.37 -3.63
CA TRP A 169 2.11 18.93 -2.52
C TRP A 169 1.94 20.03 -1.48
N ALA A 170 2.98 20.80 -1.18
CA ALA A 170 2.89 21.94 -0.27
C ALA A 170 1.93 23.04 -0.76
N ARG A 171 1.67 23.13 -2.07
CA ARG A 171 0.65 24.02 -2.67
C ARG A 171 -0.75 23.40 -2.66
N VAL A 172 -0.86 22.08 -2.84
CA VAL A 172 -2.14 21.35 -2.94
C VAL A 172 -2.73 21.06 -1.57
N LEU A 173 -1.98 20.39 -0.68
CA LEU A 173 -2.50 19.79 0.55
C LEU A 173 -3.16 20.81 1.51
N PRO A 174 -2.64 22.04 1.70
CA PRO A 174 -3.33 23.03 2.53
C PRO A 174 -4.75 23.35 2.06
N LYS A 175 -5.00 23.36 0.74
CA LYS A 175 -6.34 23.60 0.15
C LYS A 175 -7.30 22.45 0.44
N VAL A 176 -6.79 21.23 0.52
CA VAL A 176 -7.59 20.04 0.83
C VAL A 176 -7.85 19.94 2.34
N ARG A 177 -6.81 20.18 3.15
CA ARG A 177 -6.90 20.14 4.62
C ARG A 177 -7.78 21.24 5.21
N GLU A 178 -8.06 22.32 4.48
CA GLU A 178 -9.07 23.32 4.90
C GLU A 178 -10.44 22.67 5.10
N ARG A 179 -10.77 21.66 4.30
CA ARG A 179 -12.06 20.94 4.33
C ARG A 179 -11.96 19.57 5.01
N HIS A 180 -10.81 18.91 4.87
CA HIS A 180 -10.58 17.55 5.38
C HIS A 180 -9.27 17.50 6.19
N PRO A 181 -9.23 18.10 7.39
CA PRO A 181 -8.01 18.21 8.19
C PRO A 181 -7.43 16.85 8.61
N ASP A 182 -8.29 15.86 8.80
CA ASP A 182 -7.94 14.51 9.26
C ASP A 182 -7.62 13.54 8.11
N ALA A 183 -7.65 14.00 6.85
CA ALA A 183 -7.31 13.15 5.72
C ALA A 183 -5.85 12.70 5.79
N TRP A 184 -5.61 11.41 5.57
CA TRP A 184 -4.27 10.81 5.57
C TRP A 184 -3.67 10.84 4.16
N PHE A 185 -2.46 11.38 4.00
CA PHE A 185 -1.77 11.46 2.72
C PHE A 185 -0.46 10.69 2.76
N VAL A 186 -0.38 9.64 1.93
CA VAL A 186 0.81 8.80 1.72
C VAL A 186 1.38 9.06 0.34
N GLY A 187 2.69 9.33 0.24
CA GLY A 187 3.38 9.38 -1.05
C GLY A 187 4.04 8.06 -1.42
N GLU A 188 3.94 7.64 -2.68
CA GLU A 188 4.85 6.61 -3.18
C GLU A 188 6.25 7.18 -3.39
N MET A 189 7.17 6.77 -2.52
CA MET A 189 8.60 7.04 -2.61
C MET A 189 9.36 5.72 -2.73
N ILE A 190 10.16 5.57 -3.78
CA ILE A 190 11.02 4.38 -3.98
C ILE A 190 12.50 4.67 -3.68
N HIS A 191 12.88 5.94 -3.58
CA HIS A 191 14.25 6.40 -3.29
C HIS A 191 14.23 7.85 -2.76
N GLY A 192 15.39 8.37 -2.36
CA GLY A 192 15.55 9.75 -1.89
C GLY A 192 15.57 9.87 -0.37
N ASP A 193 15.57 11.11 0.15
CA ASP A 193 15.48 11.37 1.58
C ASP A 193 14.01 11.52 1.99
N TYR A 194 13.49 10.53 2.70
CA TYR A 194 12.08 10.49 3.07
C TYR A 194 11.72 11.55 4.12
N ASN A 195 12.63 11.90 5.03
CA ASN A 195 12.39 12.92 6.05
C ASN A 195 12.32 14.30 5.40
N GLU A 196 13.28 14.62 4.53
CA GLU A 196 13.26 15.89 3.80
C GLU A 196 12.02 16.01 2.92
N TYR A 197 11.65 14.94 2.20
CA TYR A 197 10.49 14.95 1.33
C TYR A 197 9.19 15.16 2.10
N VAL A 198 8.96 14.41 3.18
CA VAL A 198 7.75 14.56 4.03
C VAL A 198 7.68 15.96 4.64
N ALA A 199 8.80 16.45 5.19
CA ALA A 199 8.85 17.79 5.78
C ALA A 199 8.56 18.92 4.77
N ALA A 200 9.04 18.78 3.53
CA ALA A 200 8.83 19.76 2.47
C ALA A 200 7.44 19.68 1.83
N SER A 201 6.87 18.48 1.71
CA SER A 201 5.60 18.23 1.02
C SER A 201 4.36 18.43 1.89
N GLY A 202 4.45 18.20 3.20
CA GLY A 202 3.30 18.17 4.11
C GLY A 202 2.47 16.88 4.04
N LEU A 203 3.02 15.83 3.42
CA LEU A 203 2.47 14.48 3.51
C LEU A 203 2.58 13.94 4.94
N ASP A 204 1.75 12.96 5.27
CA ASP A 204 1.78 12.31 6.59
C ASP A 204 2.74 11.13 6.63
N SER A 205 2.93 10.47 5.48
CA SER A 205 3.70 9.24 5.37
C SER A 205 4.18 8.99 3.93
N VAL A 206 5.05 8.00 3.75
CA VAL A 206 5.52 7.52 2.44
C VAL A 206 5.70 6.00 2.47
N THR A 207 5.72 5.36 1.29
CA THR A 207 6.05 3.93 1.14
C THR A 207 7.50 3.63 1.58
N GLN A 208 7.70 2.51 2.28
CA GLN A 208 9.01 2.12 2.81
C GLN A 208 9.71 1.04 1.97
N TYR A 209 10.09 1.37 0.72
CA TYR A 209 10.72 0.41 -0.20
C TYR A 209 12.11 -0.08 0.26
N GLU A 210 12.88 0.73 1.00
CA GLU A 210 14.17 0.29 1.56
C GLU A 210 13.96 -0.88 2.53
N LEU A 211 12.97 -0.76 3.42
CA LEU A 211 12.65 -1.80 4.40
C LEU A 211 12.03 -3.03 3.76
N TRP A 212 11.10 -2.85 2.80
CA TRP A 212 10.57 -3.95 1.99
C TRP A 212 11.70 -4.80 1.41
N LYS A 213 12.66 -4.15 0.76
CA LYS A 213 13.80 -4.80 0.11
C LYS A 213 14.66 -5.55 1.14
N ALA A 214 15.02 -4.88 2.23
CA ALA A 214 15.85 -5.46 3.28
C ALA A 214 15.20 -6.66 3.99
N ILE A 215 13.86 -6.66 4.16
CA ILE A 215 13.14 -7.78 4.75
C ILE A 215 13.30 -9.03 3.87
N TRP A 216 12.92 -8.98 2.60
CA TRP A 216 12.95 -10.20 1.79
C TRP A 216 14.38 -10.64 1.47
N SER A 217 15.32 -9.71 1.20
CA SER A 217 16.68 -10.08 0.81
C SER A 217 17.45 -10.69 1.97
N SER A 218 17.32 -10.13 3.18
CA SER A 218 17.99 -10.68 4.37
C SER A 218 17.53 -12.10 4.70
N LEU A 219 16.23 -12.37 4.56
CA LEU A 219 15.65 -13.70 4.77
C LEU A 219 16.11 -14.69 3.69
N LYS A 220 16.14 -14.26 2.42
CA LYS A 220 16.52 -15.10 1.27
C LYS A 220 18.00 -15.46 1.29
N ASP A 221 18.85 -14.47 1.53
CA ASP A 221 20.30 -14.59 1.34
C ASP A 221 21.05 -14.87 2.67
N GLY A 222 20.35 -14.90 3.81
CA GLY A 222 20.97 -15.11 5.12
C GLY A 222 21.88 -13.94 5.51
N ASN A 223 21.34 -12.73 5.46
CA ASN A 223 22.09 -11.50 5.70
C ASN A 223 21.32 -10.49 6.56
N PHE A 224 21.14 -10.76 7.84
CA PHE A 224 20.47 -9.82 8.74
C PHE A 224 21.21 -8.50 8.99
N TYR A 225 22.48 -8.36 8.61
CA TYR A 225 23.17 -7.07 8.66
C TYR A 225 22.50 -6.04 7.73
N GLU A 226 21.94 -6.48 6.59
CA GLU A 226 21.19 -5.59 5.69
C GLU A 226 19.87 -5.14 6.34
N LEU A 227 19.17 -6.05 7.01
CA LEU A 227 17.94 -5.72 7.73
C LEU A 227 18.21 -4.76 8.89
N ASP A 228 19.21 -5.05 9.73
CA ASP A 228 19.57 -4.17 10.84
C ASP A 228 19.96 -2.76 10.36
N TRP A 229 20.76 -2.66 9.31
CA TRP A 229 21.14 -1.38 8.70
C TRP A 229 19.91 -0.56 8.28
N CYS A 230 18.93 -1.20 7.63
CA CYS A 230 17.70 -0.54 7.23
C CYS A 230 16.82 -0.16 8.43
N LEU A 231 16.72 -1.02 9.46
CA LEU A 231 15.97 -0.73 10.67
C LEU A 231 16.55 0.45 11.46
N GLN A 232 17.88 0.60 11.50
CA GLN A 232 18.50 1.78 12.10
C GLN A 232 18.12 3.07 11.36
N ARG A 233 18.10 3.05 10.02
CA ARG A 233 17.61 4.19 9.22
C ARG A 233 16.12 4.45 9.45
N ASN A 234 15.32 3.40 9.61
CA ASN A 234 13.89 3.52 9.90
C ASN A 234 13.63 4.19 11.27
N ASN A 235 14.54 4.03 12.25
CA ASN A 235 14.46 4.71 13.55
C ASN A 235 14.68 6.23 13.48
N ASP A 236 15.30 6.70 12.40
CA ASP A 236 15.60 8.12 12.15
C ASP A 236 14.45 8.84 11.44
N LEU A 237 13.41 8.12 11.00
CA LEU A 237 12.21 8.72 10.44
C LEU A 237 11.41 9.48 11.51
N ASN A 238 10.96 10.69 11.17
CA ASN A 238 10.19 11.55 12.07
C ASN A 238 8.67 11.35 11.93
N PHE A 239 8.24 10.33 11.19
CA PHE A 239 6.87 9.98 10.89
C PHE A 239 6.76 8.45 10.78
N ALA A 240 5.54 7.90 10.77
CA ALA A 240 5.31 6.47 10.58
C ALA A 240 5.18 6.15 9.08
N PRO A 241 6.13 5.44 8.43
CA PRO A 241 6.05 5.13 7.01
C PRO A 241 5.03 4.01 6.72
N MET A 242 4.47 3.98 5.52
CA MET A 242 3.68 2.83 5.06
C MET A 242 4.61 1.67 4.69
N THR A 243 4.62 0.65 5.54
CA THR A 243 5.47 -0.54 5.41
C THR A 243 4.73 -1.69 4.72
N PHE A 244 5.43 -2.52 3.97
CA PHE A 244 4.82 -3.66 3.26
C PHE A 244 5.88 -4.74 2.94
N VAL A 245 5.40 -5.95 2.64
CA VAL A 245 6.25 -7.06 2.12
C VAL A 245 5.90 -7.45 0.68
N GLY A 246 4.77 -6.95 0.16
CA GLY A 246 4.32 -7.11 -1.21
C GLY A 246 3.40 -5.95 -1.61
N ASN A 247 3.29 -5.70 -2.92
CA ASN A 247 2.37 -4.75 -3.53
C ASN A 247 2.14 -5.14 -5.02
N HIS A 248 1.47 -4.28 -5.79
CA HIS A 248 1.11 -4.54 -7.17
C HIS A 248 2.24 -4.34 -8.20
N ASP A 249 3.43 -3.89 -7.77
CA ASP A 249 4.60 -3.56 -8.61
C ASP A 249 5.84 -4.39 -8.27
N VAL A 250 5.70 -5.43 -7.44
CA VAL A 250 6.80 -6.31 -7.07
C VAL A 250 6.39 -7.78 -7.15
N THR A 251 7.35 -8.66 -7.41
CA THR A 251 7.15 -10.11 -7.33
C THR A 251 6.59 -10.50 -5.97
N ARG A 252 5.54 -11.34 -5.97
CA ARG A 252 4.83 -11.78 -4.75
C ARG A 252 5.82 -12.34 -3.73
N ILE A 253 5.63 -12.02 -2.46
CA ILE A 253 6.55 -12.45 -1.40
C ILE A 253 6.69 -13.97 -1.32
N ALA A 254 5.59 -14.70 -1.52
CA ALA A 254 5.59 -16.16 -1.57
C ALA A 254 6.34 -16.70 -2.80
N THR A 255 6.40 -15.98 -3.93
CA THR A 255 7.25 -16.39 -5.07
C THR A 255 8.74 -16.19 -4.76
N THR A 256 9.07 -15.11 -4.05
CA THR A 256 10.45 -14.72 -3.74
C THR A 256 11.08 -15.60 -2.65
N LEU A 257 10.29 -16.02 -1.67
CA LEU A 257 10.72 -16.70 -0.45
C LEU A 257 10.08 -18.09 -0.30
N SER A 258 10.65 -18.93 0.57
CA SER A 258 9.92 -20.11 1.05
C SER A 258 8.71 -19.69 1.90
N ASP A 259 7.74 -20.60 2.07
CA ASP A 259 6.56 -20.33 2.89
C ASP A 259 6.94 -19.94 4.33
N ARG A 260 7.98 -20.57 4.90
CA ARG A 260 8.47 -20.20 6.22
C ARG A 260 9.08 -18.81 6.24
N GLN A 261 9.93 -18.49 5.27
CA GLN A 261 10.54 -17.17 5.18
C GLN A 261 9.46 -16.09 4.97
N ALA A 262 8.38 -16.37 4.22
CA ALA A 262 7.23 -15.46 4.11
C ALA A 262 6.53 -15.24 5.46
N MET A 263 6.42 -16.28 6.32
CA MET A 263 5.93 -16.13 7.69
C MET A 263 6.84 -15.21 8.53
N PHE A 264 8.16 -15.32 8.39
CA PHE A 264 9.11 -14.44 9.06
C PHE A 264 9.03 -13.00 8.56
N ALA A 265 8.84 -12.81 7.26
CA ALA A 265 8.64 -11.48 6.67
C ALA A 265 7.41 -10.79 7.26
N LEU A 266 6.29 -11.51 7.37
CA LEU A 266 5.07 -11.01 8.03
C LEU A 266 5.29 -10.70 9.51
N LEU A 267 6.01 -11.57 10.23
CA LEU A 267 6.35 -11.33 11.63
C LEU A 267 7.15 -10.04 11.79
N ILE A 268 8.20 -9.84 10.96
CA ILE A 268 8.98 -8.59 10.96
C ILE A 268 8.07 -7.40 10.67
N LEU A 269 7.25 -7.45 9.61
CA LEU A 269 6.34 -6.38 9.22
C LEU A 269 5.43 -5.95 10.38
N CYS A 270 4.91 -6.92 11.15
CA CYS A 270 3.98 -6.64 12.25
C CYS A 270 4.67 -6.12 13.51
N THR A 271 5.98 -6.28 13.65
CA THR A 271 6.73 -5.89 14.86
C THR A 271 7.60 -4.64 14.70
N VAL A 272 7.84 -4.16 13.48
CA VAL A 272 8.67 -2.96 13.23
C VAL A 272 7.85 -1.66 13.16
N SER A 273 8.54 -0.52 13.15
CA SER A 273 7.91 0.81 13.08
C SER A 273 7.31 1.11 11.71
N GLY A 274 6.14 1.75 11.70
CA GLY A 274 5.37 2.08 10.49
C GLY A 274 3.92 1.61 10.51
N GLU A 275 3.25 1.73 9.38
CA GLU A 275 1.85 1.36 9.16
C GLU A 275 1.80 0.23 8.12
N PRO A 276 1.44 -1.01 8.50
CA PRO A 276 1.54 -2.14 7.60
C PRO A 276 0.45 -2.12 6.51
N SER A 277 0.86 -2.38 5.27
CA SER A 277 -0.01 -2.61 4.12
C SER A 277 0.14 -4.05 3.64
N ILE A 278 -0.97 -4.78 3.62
CA ILE A 278 -1.07 -6.19 3.20
C ILE A 278 -1.64 -6.24 1.79
N TYR A 279 -0.86 -6.75 0.84
CA TYR A 279 -1.31 -6.88 -0.53
C TYR A 279 -2.20 -8.10 -0.72
N TYR A 280 -3.36 -7.90 -1.33
CA TYR A 280 -4.40 -8.91 -1.42
C TYR A 280 -3.91 -10.22 -2.04
N GLY A 281 -4.10 -11.32 -1.32
CA GLY A 281 -3.67 -12.66 -1.72
C GLY A 281 -2.37 -13.10 -1.06
N ASP A 282 -1.55 -12.19 -0.53
CA ASP A 282 -0.36 -12.59 0.23
C ASP A 282 -0.77 -13.32 1.52
N GLU A 283 -1.93 -12.98 2.09
CA GLU A 283 -2.52 -13.71 3.21
C GLU A 283 -3.05 -15.10 2.86
N GLN A 284 -3.12 -15.42 1.56
CA GLN A 284 -3.49 -16.74 1.03
C GLN A 284 -2.33 -17.40 0.27
N VAL A 285 -1.10 -16.89 0.43
CA VAL A 285 0.12 -17.42 -0.22
C VAL A 285 0.03 -17.38 -1.74
N PHE A 286 -0.61 -16.35 -2.30
CA PHE A 286 -0.67 -16.18 -3.75
C PHE A 286 0.74 -15.95 -4.31
N ARG A 287 0.99 -16.58 -5.47
CA ARG A 287 2.27 -16.53 -6.18
C ARG A 287 2.09 -15.82 -7.52
N GLY A 288 3.11 -15.07 -7.90
CA GLY A 288 3.18 -14.32 -9.15
C GLY A 288 4.56 -13.68 -9.29
N GLU A 289 5.13 -13.73 -10.48
CA GLU A 289 6.41 -13.11 -10.82
C GLU A 289 6.14 -11.82 -11.61
N LYS A 290 6.77 -10.72 -11.20
CA LYS A 290 6.81 -9.51 -12.02
C LYS A 290 7.88 -9.68 -13.09
N GLU A 291 7.53 -9.33 -14.32
CA GLU A 291 8.44 -9.38 -15.45
C GLU A 291 8.70 -7.99 -16.06
N GLU A 292 9.87 -7.79 -16.67
CA GLU A 292 10.22 -6.55 -17.36
C GLU A 292 9.76 -6.56 -18.82
N ARG A 293 8.44 -6.60 -19.02
CA ARG A 293 7.79 -6.56 -20.34
C ARG A 293 6.37 -5.98 -20.26
N HIS A 294 5.76 -5.72 -21.41
CA HIS A 294 4.35 -5.38 -21.47
C HIS A 294 3.48 -6.47 -20.83
N GLY A 295 2.56 -6.07 -19.93
CA GLY A 295 1.76 -6.99 -19.11
C GLY A 295 2.59 -7.80 -18.11
N GLY A 296 3.77 -7.30 -17.72
CA GLY A 296 4.68 -7.97 -16.80
C GLY A 296 4.15 -8.06 -15.36
N ASP A 297 3.15 -7.24 -15.01
CA ASP A 297 2.57 -7.20 -13.67
C ASP A 297 1.30 -8.07 -13.53
N ASP A 298 0.80 -8.66 -14.63
CA ASP A 298 -0.48 -9.37 -14.63
C ASP A 298 -0.48 -10.53 -13.62
N ALA A 299 0.64 -11.24 -13.49
CA ALA A 299 0.77 -12.37 -12.55
C ALA A 299 0.74 -11.92 -11.08
N VAL A 300 1.14 -10.68 -10.78
CA VAL A 300 1.08 -10.13 -9.42
C VAL A 300 -0.25 -9.44 -9.13
N ARG A 301 -1.11 -9.25 -10.15
CA ARG A 301 -2.45 -8.61 -10.08
C ARG A 301 -3.60 -9.59 -10.42
N PRO A 302 -3.68 -10.78 -9.79
CA PRO A 302 -4.66 -11.82 -10.14
C PRO A 302 -6.10 -11.46 -9.75
N ALA A 303 -7.05 -12.17 -10.34
CA ALA A 303 -8.44 -12.15 -9.92
C ALA A 303 -8.64 -12.81 -8.56
N PHE A 304 -9.53 -12.24 -7.75
CA PHE A 304 -10.04 -12.86 -6.54
C PHE A 304 -11.34 -13.61 -6.83
N PRO A 305 -11.64 -14.68 -6.07
CA PRO A 305 -12.89 -15.39 -6.24
C PRO A 305 -14.07 -14.49 -5.84
N GLU A 306 -15.29 -14.80 -6.31
CA GLU A 306 -16.46 -13.92 -6.10
C GLU A 306 -16.76 -13.61 -4.62
N GLY A 307 -16.31 -14.43 -3.68
CA GLY A 307 -16.37 -14.15 -2.25
C GLY A 307 -15.48 -15.09 -1.43
N PRO A 308 -15.29 -14.81 -0.13
CA PRO A 308 -14.33 -15.53 0.71
C PRO A 308 -14.64 -17.02 0.87
N GLY A 309 -15.92 -17.43 0.75
CA GLY A 309 -16.33 -18.84 0.82
C GLY A 309 -15.86 -19.71 -0.36
N LEU A 310 -15.25 -19.10 -1.38
CA LEU A 310 -14.71 -19.78 -2.56
C LEU A 310 -13.17 -19.82 -2.57
N LEU A 311 -12.51 -19.36 -1.50
CA LEU A 311 -11.07 -19.48 -1.36
C LEU A 311 -10.63 -20.95 -1.33
N ALA A 312 -9.49 -21.21 -1.96
CA ALA A 312 -8.82 -22.50 -1.82
C ALA A 312 -8.34 -22.70 -0.37
N PRO A 313 -8.40 -23.92 0.18
CA PRO A 313 -8.02 -24.15 1.58
C PRO A 313 -6.52 -24.04 1.83
N ASP A 314 -5.69 -24.11 0.79
CA ASP A 314 -4.23 -24.21 0.90
C ASP A 314 -3.56 -22.98 1.54
N GLY A 315 -4.19 -21.81 1.46
CA GLY A 315 -3.71 -20.56 2.06
C GLY A 315 -4.19 -20.29 3.49
N GLN A 316 -5.11 -21.11 4.04
CA GLN A 316 -5.79 -20.80 5.31
C GLN A 316 -4.83 -20.66 6.50
N TRP A 317 -3.74 -21.42 6.52
CA TRP A 317 -2.75 -21.34 7.60
C TRP A 317 -2.04 -19.98 7.63
N MET A 318 -1.79 -19.38 6.47
CA MET A 318 -1.16 -18.07 6.35
C MET A 318 -2.15 -16.97 6.73
N TYR A 319 -3.42 -17.14 6.38
CA TYR A 319 -4.48 -16.22 6.80
C TYR A 319 -4.64 -16.20 8.33
N GLU A 320 -4.64 -17.37 8.99
CA GLU A 320 -4.70 -17.42 10.46
C GLU A 320 -3.46 -16.79 11.10
N LEU A 321 -2.29 -16.89 10.46
CA LEU A 321 -1.09 -16.20 10.92
C LEU A 321 -1.22 -14.68 10.77
N HIS A 322 -1.69 -14.19 9.62
CA HIS A 322 -2.01 -12.77 9.41
C HIS A 322 -2.98 -12.27 10.47
N ARG A 323 -4.09 -12.97 10.69
CA ARG A 323 -5.07 -12.60 11.71
C ARG A 323 -4.45 -12.50 13.10
N LYS A 324 -3.59 -13.44 13.50
CA LYS A 324 -2.90 -13.39 14.79
C LYS A 324 -1.91 -12.22 14.89
N LEU A 325 -1.07 -12.02 13.89
CA LEU A 325 -0.02 -11.00 13.91
C LEU A 325 -0.57 -9.58 13.73
N LEU A 326 -1.56 -9.40 12.86
CA LEU A 326 -2.27 -8.13 12.71
C LEU A 326 -3.16 -7.82 13.91
N GLY A 327 -3.77 -8.82 14.54
CA GLY A 327 -4.45 -8.64 15.83
C GLY A 327 -3.48 -8.20 16.92
N PHE A 328 -2.32 -8.86 17.01
CA PHE A 328 -1.23 -8.46 17.91
C PHE A 328 -0.78 -7.00 17.64
N ARG A 329 -0.64 -6.62 16.38
CA ARG A 329 -0.30 -5.25 15.95
C ARG A 329 -1.39 -4.25 16.31
N ALA A 330 -2.65 -4.56 16.05
CA ALA A 330 -3.80 -3.69 16.32
C ALA A 330 -3.94 -3.33 17.81
N GLU A 331 -3.61 -4.26 18.71
CA GLU A 331 -3.58 -4.02 20.16
C GLU A 331 -2.40 -3.14 20.62
N ARG A 332 -1.42 -2.89 19.73
CA ARG A 332 -0.14 -2.22 20.03
C ARG A 332 0.10 -1.06 19.07
N PRO A 333 -0.77 -0.03 19.06
CA PRO A 333 -0.63 1.12 18.17
C PRO A 333 0.68 1.90 18.39
N TRP A 334 1.29 1.77 19.58
CA TRP A 334 2.60 2.35 19.88
C TRP A 334 3.71 1.85 18.94
N LEU A 335 3.55 0.66 18.35
CA LEU A 335 4.51 0.11 17.40
C LEU A 335 4.65 0.99 16.16
N ALA A 336 3.64 1.78 15.78
CA ALA A 336 3.72 2.69 14.63
C ALA A 336 4.84 3.74 14.74
N GLN A 337 5.26 4.06 15.98
CA GLN A 337 6.31 5.04 16.28
C GLN A 337 7.47 4.43 17.07
N ALA A 338 7.57 3.10 17.12
CA ALA A 338 8.60 2.44 17.90
C ALA A 338 9.98 2.57 17.26
N LYS A 339 11.01 2.22 18.03
CA LYS A 339 12.40 2.12 17.56
C LYS A 339 12.96 0.73 17.79
N THR A 340 13.74 0.24 16.83
CA THR A 340 14.28 -1.12 16.82
C THR A 340 15.78 -1.13 17.09
N TYR A 341 16.22 -1.93 18.06
CA TYR A 341 17.62 -2.01 18.49
C TYR A 341 18.13 -3.46 18.46
N PRO A 342 19.33 -3.73 17.91
CA PRO A 342 19.88 -5.07 17.89
C PRO A 342 20.27 -5.54 19.30
N VAL A 343 19.96 -6.80 19.61
CA VAL A 343 20.44 -7.53 20.79
C VAL A 343 21.48 -8.58 20.39
N HIS A 344 21.20 -9.31 19.32
CA HIS A 344 22.11 -10.27 18.72
C HIS A 344 21.99 -10.19 17.21
N LEU A 345 23.12 -10.06 16.51
CA LEU A 345 23.16 -9.93 15.06
C LEU A 345 24.23 -10.85 14.48
N ALA A 346 23.79 -11.77 13.64
CA ALA A 346 24.61 -12.64 12.81
C ALA A 346 23.97 -12.76 11.42
N ASN A 347 24.61 -13.46 10.50
CA ASN A 347 24.09 -13.67 9.14
C ASN A 347 22.68 -14.28 9.15
N THR A 348 22.52 -15.41 9.86
CA THR A 348 21.31 -16.24 9.86
C THR A 348 20.51 -16.15 11.16
N GLN A 349 20.96 -15.35 12.13
CA GLN A 349 20.29 -15.17 13.42
C GLN A 349 20.19 -13.68 13.75
N TYR A 350 18.99 -13.22 14.08
CA TYR A 350 18.76 -11.84 14.49
C TYR A 350 17.79 -11.78 15.66
N THR A 351 18.21 -11.13 16.73
CA THR A 351 17.35 -10.76 17.84
C THR A 351 17.41 -9.25 18.00
N TYR A 352 16.26 -8.61 18.02
CA TYR A 352 16.12 -7.18 18.23
C TYR A 352 15.05 -6.88 19.28
N GLU A 353 15.20 -5.75 19.95
CA GLU A 353 14.17 -5.16 20.79
C GLU A 353 13.49 -4.01 20.06
N VAL A 354 12.19 -3.87 20.27
CA VAL A 354 11.35 -2.78 19.75
C VAL A 354 10.86 -1.98 20.95
N HIS A 355 11.18 -0.69 20.98
CA HIS A 355 10.95 0.21 22.12
C HIS A 355 9.90 1.24 21.74
N GLY A 356 8.82 1.29 22.53
CA GLY A 356 7.76 2.28 22.39
C GLY A 356 8.08 3.61 23.08
N PRO A 357 7.36 4.69 22.72
CA PRO A 357 7.61 6.03 23.26
C PRO A 357 7.29 6.17 24.76
N ALA A 358 6.45 5.30 25.33
CA ALA A 358 6.09 5.33 26.76
C ALA A 358 6.81 4.22 27.57
N GLY A 359 7.86 3.62 27.01
CA GLY A 359 8.65 2.58 27.67
C GLY A 359 8.16 1.15 27.42
N GLU A 360 7.21 0.97 26.50
CA GLU A 360 6.81 -0.34 26.01
C GLU A 360 8.00 -1.08 25.37
N ARG A 361 8.03 -2.40 25.50
CA ARG A 361 9.11 -3.21 24.95
C ARG A 361 8.60 -4.53 24.39
N LEU A 362 9.11 -4.86 23.22
CA LEU A 362 8.99 -6.16 22.59
C LEU A 362 10.38 -6.69 22.29
N LYS A 363 10.58 -8.00 22.33
CA LYS A 363 11.76 -8.65 21.81
C LYS A 363 11.35 -9.64 20.73
N VAL A 364 12.07 -9.63 19.61
CA VAL A 364 11.82 -10.49 18.47
C VAL A 364 13.09 -11.25 18.15
N SER A 365 12.99 -12.56 17.95
CA SER A 365 14.10 -13.44 17.58
C SER A 365 13.75 -14.21 16.32
N ILE A 366 14.69 -14.29 15.38
CA ILE A 366 14.58 -15.01 14.11
C ILE A 366 15.87 -15.82 13.92
N ASP A 367 15.73 -17.11 13.64
CA ASP A 367 16.82 -18.03 13.36
C ASP A 367 16.50 -18.83 12.09
N LEU A 368 17.23 -18.52 11.01
CA LEU A 368 17.07 -19.16 9.71
C LEU A 368 17.65 -20.58 9.67
N ASP A 369 18.63 -20.89 10.51
CA ASP A 369 19.24 -22.23 10.58
C ASP A 369 18.31 -23.19 11.34
N ALA A 370 17.66 -22.69 12.39
CA ALA A 370 16.67 -23.43 13.16
C ALA A 370 15.25 -23.39 12.55
N ASP A 371 15.01 -22.54 11.55
CA ASP A 371 13.69 -22.34 10.91
C ASP A 371 12.62 -21.91 11.94
N THR A 372 12.99 -20.98 12.84
CA THR A 372 12.12 -20.49 13.92
C THR A 372 12.10 -18.98 14.02
N ALA A 373 10.96 -18.44 14.47
CA ALA A 373 10.85 -17.05 14.92
C ALA A 373 9.94 -16.94 16.14
N ALA A 374 10.20 -15.96 16.99
CA ALA A 374 9.42 -15.75 18.21
C ALA A 374 9.31 -14.28 18.59
N ILE A 375 8.21 -13.97 19.26
CA ILE A 375 7.92 -12.67 19.87
C ILE A 375 7.82 -12.89 21.38
N GLU A 376 8.60 -12.13 22.14
CA GLU A 376 8.62 -12.10 23.60
C GLU A 376 8.19 -10.71 24.11
N GLU A 377 7.25 -10.67 25.04
CA GLU A 377 6.78 -9.46 25.72
C GLU A 377 6.87 -9.70 27.24
N HIS A 378 7.50 -8.78 27.97
CA HIS A 378 7.74 -8.92 29.42
C HIS A 378 8.42 -10.24 29.84
N GLY A 379 9.27 -10.81 28.99
CA GLY A 379 9.98 -12.07 29.25
C GLY A 379 9.13 -13.33 29.04
N HIS A 380 7.92 -13.20 28.48
CA HIS A 380 7.05 -14.31 28.12
C HIS A 380 6.91 -14.39 26.60
N GLN A 381 7.01 -15.59 26.06
CA GLN A 381 6.74 -15.83 24.63
C GLN A 381 5.25 -15.63 24.35
N VAL A 382 4.93 -14.68 23.47
CA VAL A 382 3.56 -14.34 23.06
C VAL A 382 3.18 -15.07 21.77
N LEU A 383 4.15 -15.21 20.86
CA LEU A 383 3.96 -15.89 19.57
C LEU A 383 5.25 -16.61 19.17
N SER A 384 5.11 -17.74 18.49
CA SER A 384 6.21 -18.46 17.86
C SER A 384 5.74 -19.13 16.57
N ILE A 385 6.67 -19.21 15.61
CA ILE A 385 6.51 -19.78 14.27
C ILE A 385 7.52 -20.90 14.07
#